data_AF-A0AAD7MKU5-F1
#
_entry.id   AF-A0AAD7MKU5-F1
#
_cell.length_a   1.000
_cell.length_b   1.000
_cell.length_c   1.000
_cell.angle_alpha   90.00
_cell.angle_beta   90.00
_cell.angle_gamma   90.00
#
_symmetry.space_group_name_H-M   'P 1'
#
loop_
_entity.id
_entity.type
_entity.pdbx_description
1 polymer ?
#
loop_
_entity_poly.entity_id
_entity_poly.type
_entity_poly.pdbx_seq_one_letter_code
_entity_poly.pdbx_strand_id
1 'polypeptide(L)'
;MTPTVGDRVAEQAARSHPPSVEDELLYLPSDFDASERLELSLTVLAQEEVKWREGEAFDALHAVQNIVKALTALRDRKGKHERQQKDNTRAGDEIRDTVKRRDRHMQTYESARQAMISLDALLDGPNTHFPPLKERDTFIKSINLVPRGKSVKDPGDRVQWCRAEAEMQRWQEQKEQKLVELLRTVHSFARMQQVWSELATRHANQPGHAAYASQKAFMYERRAEEARNLVRLGGYGSLLEPKANVIEFIEKEHSREELYLSNRLAAT
;
A
#
# COMPACT_ATOMS: atom_id res chain seq x y z
N MET A 1 -32.74 -5.77 30.02
CA MET A 1 -32.05 -4.73 29.21
C MET A 1 -30.77 -5.38 28.75
N THR A 2 -30.57 -5.57 27.45
CA THR A 2 -29.31 -6.10 26.92
C THR A 2 -28.27 -5.01 27.10
N PRO A 3 -27.13 -5.26 27.79
CA PRO A 3 -26.09 -4.27 27.93
C PRO A 3 -25.62 -3.85 26.54
N THR A 4 -25.64 -2.54 26.29
CA THR A 4 -25.16 -1.98 25.03
C THR A 4 -23.63 -1.98 25.06
N VAL A 5 -22.97 -1.96 23.90
CA VAL A 5 -21.49 -1.83 23.83
C VAL A 5 -20.98 -0.63 24.66
N GLY A 6 -21.76 0.46 24.74
CA GLY A 6 -21.46 1.61 25.58
C GLY A 6 -21.39 1.31 27.08
N ASP A 7 -22.14 0.31 27.57
CA ASP A 7 -22.09 -0.12 28.98
C ASP A 7 -20.78 -0.86 29.26
N ARG A 8 -20.29 -1.69 28.34
CA ARG A 8 -18.99 -2.38 28.46
C ARG A 8 -17.81 -1.40 28.40
N VAL A 9 -17.88 -0.39 27.54
CA VAL A 9 -16.88 0.70 27.49
C VAL A 9 -16.86 1.48 28.81
N ALA A 10 -18.05 1.78 29.37
CA ALA A 10 -18.16 2.46 30.65
C ALA A 10 -17.59 1.60 31.81
N GLU A 11 -17.82 0.29 31.82
CA GLU A 11 -17.24 -0.63 32.79
C GLU A 11 -15.71 -0.69 32.71
N GLN A 12 -15.14 -0.65 31.50
CA GLN A 12 -13.69 -0.63 31.30
C GLN A 12 -13.05 0.65 31.81
N ALA A 13 -13.69 1.81 31.55
CA ALA A 13 -13.24 3.09 32.07
C ALA A 13 -13.39 3.20 33.60
N ALA A 14 -14.32 2.46 34.19
CA ALA A 14 -14.57 2.44 35.63
C ALA A 14 -13.61 1.52 36.43
N ARG A 15 -12.71 0.78 35.77
CA ARG A 15 -11.72 -0.08 36.46
C ARG A 15 -10.74 0.77 37.28
N SER A 16 -10.41 0.32 38.49
CA SER A 16 -9.50 1.02 39.42
C SER A 16 -8.07 1.18 38.88
N HIS A 17 -7.70 0.42 37.87
CA HIS A 17 -6.45 0.57 37.13
C HIS A 17 -6.79 0.48 35.63
N PRO A 18 -6.87 1.62 34.91
CA PRO A 18 -7.10 1.58 33.48
C PRO A 18 -5.93 0.85 32.82
N PRO A 19 -6.18 -0.04 31.83
CA PRO A 19 -5.12 -0.67 31.08
C PRO A 19 -4.22 0.38 30.42
N SER A 20 -2.98 0.00 30.11
CA SER A 20 -2.17 0.81 29.19
C SER A 20 -2.96 1.02 27.90
N VAL A 21 -2.74 2.13 27.20
CA VAL A 21 -3.45 2.43 25.93
C VAL A 21 -3.29 1.29 24.91
N GLU A 22 -2.19 0.55 24.99
CA GLU A 22 -1.90 -0.61 24.12
C GLU A 22 -2.69 -1.88 24.49
N ASP A 23 -3.22 -1.97 25.71
CA ASP A 23 -3.98 -3.12 26.24
C ASP A 23 -5.49 -2.82 26.36
N GLU A 24 -5.92 -1.65 25.85
CA GLU A 24 -7.32 -1.24 25.89
C GLU A 24 -8.13 -2.04 24.87
N LEU A 25 -9.13 -2.81 25.34
CA LEU A 25 -10.05 -3.52 24.46
C LEU A 25 -10.87 -2.52 23.66
N LEU A 26 -10.80 -2.64 22.34
CA LEU A 26 -11.47 -1.74 21.39
C LEU A 26 -12.90 -2.17 21.06
N TYR A 27 -13.34 -3.35 21.54
CA TYR A 27 -14.64 -3.95 21.26
C TYR A 27 -14.92 -4.03 19.76
N LEU A 28 -13.95 -4.55 19.02
CA LEU A 28 -14.12 -4.86 17.60
C LEU A 28 -15.07 -6.06 17.45
N PRO A 29 -15.71 -6.25 16.28
CA PRO A 29 -16.52 -7.44 16.03
C PRO A 29 -15.80 -8.76 16.36
N SER A 30 -14.47 -8.83 16.18
CA SER A 30 -13.63 -9.98 16.56
C SER A 30 -13.52 -10.25 18.07
N ASP A 31 -13.87 -9.28 18.93
CA ASP A 31 -13.88 -9.42 20.39
C ASP A 31 -15.20 -10.03 20.93
N PHE A 32 -16.20 -10.23 20.07
CA PHE A 32 -17.53 -10.76 20.43
C PHE A 32 -17.77 -12.16 19.87
N ASP A 33 -18.42 -12.99 20.68
CA ASP A 33 -18.86 -14.31 20.25
C ASP A 33 -19.92 -14.22 19.13
N ALA A 34 -20.07 -15.30 18.35
CA ALA A 34 -21.01 -15.33 17.23
C ALA A 34 -22.47 -15.03 17.63
N SER A 35 -22.90 -15.42 18.84
CA SER A 35 -24.21 -15.10 19.40
C SER A 35 -24.34 -13.63 19.77
N GLU A 36 -23.32 -13.05 20.43
CA GLU A 36 -23.32 -11.64 20.82
C GLU A 36 -23.28 -10.72 19.58
N ARG A 37 -22.58 -11.12 18.52
CA ARG A 37 -22.57 -10.39 17.24
C ARG A 37 -23.95 -10.34 16.58
N LEU A 38 -24.74 -11.41 16.71
CA LEU A 38 -26.11 -11.46 16.18
C LEU A 38 -27.04 -10.54 17.00
N GLU A 39 -26.94 -10.60 18.33
CA GLU A 39 -27.71 -9.76 19.24
C GLU A 39 -27.41 -8.27 19.05
N LEU A 40 -26.14 -7.91 18.83
CA LEU A 40 -25.69 -6.54 18.60
C LEU A 40 -25.78 -6.09 17.13
N SER A 41 -26.28 -6.95 16.22
CA SER A 41 -26.39 -6.68 14.78
C SER A 41 -25.05 -6.27 14.11
N LEU A 42 -23.92 -6.84 14.57
CA LEU A 42 -22.57 -6.53 14.08
C LEU A 42 -22.14 -7.39 12.88
N THR A 43 -23.06 -8.15 12.27
CA THR A 43 -22.75 -9.12 11.21
C THR A 43 -22.13 -8.50 9.96
N VAL A 44 -22.63 -7.34 9.53
CA VAL A 44 -22.09 -6.60 8.38
C VAL A 44 -20.70 -6.04 8.70
N LEU A 45 -20.51 -5.50 9.91
CA LEU A 45 -19.23 -4.95 10.35
C LEU A 45 -18.17 -6.05 10.52
N ALA A 46 -18.57 -7.24 10.97
CA ALA A 46 -17.70 -8.40 11.03
C ALA A 46 -17.17 -8.79 9.64
N GLN A 47 -18.01 -8.78 8.60
CA GLN A 47 -17.57 -9.06 7.23
C GLN A 47 -16.57 -8.04 6.70
N GLU A 48 -16.77 -6.76 7.02
CA GLU A 48 -15.80 -5.72 6.68
C GLU A 48 -14.51 -5.91 7.46
N GLU A 49 -14.57 -6.18 8.77
CA GLU A 49 -13.37 -6.43 9.59
C GLU A 49 -12.52 -7.57 9.01
N VAL A 50 -13.13 -8.67 8.55
CA VAL A 50 -12.39 -9.76 7.89
C VAL A 50 -11.53 -9.22 6.74
N LYS A 51 -12.07 -8.38 5.86
CA LYS A 51 -11.30 -7.80 4.73
C LYS A 51 -10.14 -6.93 5.22
N TRP A 52 -10.35 -6.14 6.27
CA TRP A 52 -9.29 -5.33 6.86
C TRP A 52 -8.19 -6.21 7.48
N ARG A 53 -8.56 -7.27 8.19
CA ARG A 53 -7.61 -8.23 8.78
C ARG A 53 -6.85 -9.03 7.74
N GLU A 54 -7.47 -9.38 6.62
CA GLU A 54 -6.78 -9.99 5.48
C GLU A 54 -5.70 -9.05 4.93
N GLY A 55 -6.03 -7.77 4.72
CA GLY A 55 -5.07 -6.75 4.31
C GLY A 55 -3.92 -6.58 5.31
N GLU A 56 -4.26 -6.44 6.60
CA GLU A 56 -3.29 -6.32 7.69
C GLU A 56 -2.33 -7.53 7.74
N ALA A 57 -2.86 -8.75 7.57
CA ALA A 57 -2.08 -9.97 7.53
C ALA A 57 -1.11 -10.00 6.33
N PHE A 58 -1.57 -9.59 5.14
CA PHE A 58 -0.70 -9.50 3.96
C PHE A 58 0.41 -8.45 4.11
N ASP A 59 0.09 -7.28 4.65
CA ASP A 59 1.06 -6.22 4.92
C ASP A 59 2.10 -6.67 5.95
N ALA A 60 1.66 -7.35 7.03
CA ALA A 60 2.55 -7.92 8.04
C ALA A 60 3.48 -8.98 7.43
N LEU A 61 2.96 -9.87 6.56
CA LEU A 61 3.77 -10.86 5.85
C LEU A 61 4.81 -10.20 4.95
N HIS A 62 4.43 -9.15 4.21
CA HIS A 62 5.36 -8.38 3.38
C HIS A 62 6.46 -7.70 4.21
N ALA A 63 6.10 -7.12 5.35
CA ALA A 63 7.06 -6.52 6.27
C ALA A 63 8.04 -7.56 6.81
N VAL A 64 7.56 -8.74 7.25
CA VAL A 64 8.41 -9.85 7.70
C VAL A 64 9.37 -10.27 6.60
N GLN A 65 8.90 -10.45 5.36
CA GLN A 65 9.77 -10.82 4.23
C GLN A 65 10.88 -9.79 3.99
N ASN A 66 10.56 -8.50 4.02
CA ASN A 66 11.55 -7.44 3.81
C ASN A 66 12.58 -7.38 4.94
N ILE A 67 12.15 -7.52 6.19
CA ILE A 67 13.06 -7.57 7.34
C ILE A 67 13.96 -8.80 7.28
N VAL A 68 13.44 -9.95 6.89
CA VAL A 68 14.23 -11.19 6.73
C VAL A 68 15.30 -11.03 5.63
N LYS A 69 14.98 -10.38 4.51
CA LYS A 69 15.99 -10.04 3.48
C LYS A 69 17.09 -9.15 4.06
N ALA A 70 16.71 -8.11 4.81
CA ALA A 70 17.67 -7.24 5.48
C ALA A 70 18.54 -8.00 6.50
N LEU A 71 17.94 -8.87 7.32
CA LEU A 71 18.65 -9.72 8.28
C LEU A 71 19.69 -10.62 7.61
N THR A 72 19.35 -11.18 6.46
CA THR A 72 20.26 -12.02 5.68
C THR A 72 21.45 -11.21 5.20
N ALA A 73 21.20 -10.03 4.61
CA ALA A 73 22.27 -9.14 4.18
C ALA A 73 23.16 -8.65 5.33
N LEU A 74 22.58 -8.35 6.51
CA LEU A 74 23.32 -7.95 7.70
C LEU A 74 24.21 -9.07 8.25
N ARG A 75 23.70 -10.30 8.28
CA ARG A 75 24.49 -11.48 8.69
C ARG A 75 25.66 -11.74 7.74
N ASP A 76 25.43 -11.61 6.44
CA ASP A 76 26.48 -11.74 5.42
C ASP A 76 27.53 -10.63 5.54
N ARG A 77 27.09 -9.38 5.72
CA ARG A 77 28.00 -8.23 5.93
C ARG A 77 28.86 -8.45 7.17
N LYS A 78 28.22 -8.88 8.27
CA LYS A 78 28.91 -9.18 9.52
C LYS A 78 30.00 -10.23 9.33
N GLY A 79 29.71 -11.33 8.63
CA GLY A 79 30.68 -12.38 8.36
C GLY A 79 31.86 -11.95 7.48
N LYS A 80 31.66 -11.00 6.54
CA LYS A 80 32.68 -10.59 5.57
C LYS A 80 33.56 -9.44 6.05
N HIS A 81 33.01 -8.48 6.78
CA HIS A 81 33.64 -7.17 6.96
C HIS A 81 33.93 -6.80 8.41
N GLU A 82 33.19 -7.33 9.38
CA GLU A 82 33.30 -6.90 10.79
C GLU A 82 34.37 -7.75 11.49
N ARG A 83 35.59 -7.19 11.65
CA ARG A 83 36.74 -7.92 12.24
C ARG A 83 37.07 -7.47 13.66
N GLN A 84 36.77 -6.22 14.01
CA GLN A 84 37.13 -5.63 15.31
C GLN A 84 36.01 -5.82 16.34
N GLN A 85 36.36 -5.76 17.63
CA GLN A 85 35.39 -5.96 18.72
C GLN A 85 34.24 -4.94 18.71
N LYS A 86 34.55 -3.66 18.44
CA LYS A 86 33.54 -2.58 18.38
C LYS A 86 32.56 -2.80 17.22
N ASP A 87 33.10 -3.11 16.06
CA ASP A 87 32.38 -3.43 14.82
C ASP A 87 31.45 -4.63 14.99
N ASN A 88 31.96 -5.69 15.64
CA ASN A 88 31.18 -6.89 15.96
C ASN A 88 30.03 -6.61 16.94
N THR A 89 30.25 -5.74 17.91
CA THR A 89 29.23 -5.35 18.89
C THR A 89 28.12 -4.57 18.20
N ARG A 90 28.48 -3.52 17.44
CA ARG A 90 27.53 -2.70 16.69
C ARG A 90 26.73 -3.50 15.67
N ALA A 91 27.37 -4.36 14.88
CA ALA A 91 26.68 -5.22 13.93
C ALA A 91 25.78 -6.25 14.65
N GLY A 92 26.18 -6.70 15.84
CA GLY A 92 25.34 -7.54 16.71
C GLY A 92 24.08 -6.82 17.18
N ASP A 93 24.20 -5.55 17.59
CA ASP A 93 23.08 -4.72 18.03
C ASP A 93 22.09 -4.48 16.88
N GLU A 94 22.59 -4.12 15.69
CA GLU A 94 21.77 -3.92 14.49
C GLU A 94 21.00 -5.19 14.08
N ILE A 95 21.64 -6.36 14.17
CA ILE A 95 20.98 -7.65 13.93
C ILE A 95 19.90 -7.92 15.00
N ARG A 96 20.18 -7.65 16.28
CA ARG A 96 19.20 -7.85 17.35
C ARG A 96 17.99 -6.95 17.19
N ASP A 97 18.19 -5.69 16.82
CA ASP A 97 17.10 -4.74 16.62
C ASP A 97 16.25 -5.09 15.39
N THR A 98 16.88 -5.55 14.30
CA THR A 98 16.14 -6.04 13.13
C THR A 98 15.39 -7.34 13.41
N VAL A 99 15.91 -8.24 14.26
CA VAL A 99 15.16 -9.40 14.77
C VAL A 99 13.93 -8.97 15.57
N LYS A 100 14.07 -8.01 16.49
CA LYS A 100 12.91 -7.48 17.24
C LYS A 100 11.83 -6.91 16.33
N ARG A 101 12.22 -6.22 15.25
CA ARG A 101 11.27 -5.71 14.25
C ARG A 101 10.53 -6.84 13.55
N ARG A 102 11.24 -7.92 13.15
CA ARG A 102 10.62 -9.13 12.58
C ARG A 102 9.57 -9.69 13.55
N ASP A 103 9.95 -9.87 14.81
CA ASP A 103 9.08 -10.46 15.83
C ASP A 103 7.82 -9.62 16.08
N ARG A 104 7.94 -8.28 16.05
CA ARG A 104 6.79 -7.38 16.15
C ARG A 104 5.81 -7.58 14.98
N HIS A 105 6.30 -7.67 13.74
CA HIS A 105 5.41 -7.93 12.60
C HIS A 105 4.84 -9.35 12.59
N MET A 106 5.57 -10.33 13.12
CA MET A 106 5.02 -11.68 13.36
C MET A 106 3.88 -11.65 14.38
N GLN A 107 4.00 -10.85 15.44
CA GLN A 107 2.92 -10.65 16.41
C GLN A 107 1.69 -9.99 15.78
N THR A 108 1.88 -8.96 14.95
CA THR A 108 0.79 -8.33 14.20
C THR A 108 0.08 -9.32 13.27
N TYR A 109 0.83 -10.19 12.59
CA TYR A 109 0.24 -11.25 11.77
C TYR A 109 -0.58 -12.23 12.61
N GLU A 110 -0.05 -12.67 13.76
CA GLU A 110 -0.76 -13.60 14.63
C GLU A 110 -2.01 -12.95 15.24
N SER A 111 -1.97 -11.67 15.64
CA SER A 111 -3.16 -10.97 16.15
C SER A 111 -4.24 -10.84 15.08
N ALA A 112 -3.87 -10.49 13.84
CA ALA A 112 -4.81 -10.46 12.72
C ALA A 112 -5.40 -11.84 12.43
N ARG A 113 -4.57 -12.90 12.49
CA ARG A 113 -5.00 -14.29 12.32
C ARG A 113 -5.99 -14.73 13.40
N GLN A 114 -5.71 -14.45 14.67
CA GLN A 114 -6.60 -14.77 15.78
C GLN A 114 -7.96 -14.06 15.66
N ALA A 115 -7.96 -12.79 15.24
CA ALA A 115 -9.20 -12.06 14.94
C ALA A 115 -10.00 -12.70 13.79
N MET A 116 -9.34 -13.19 12.74
CA MET A 116 -10.03 -13.92 11.66
C MET A 116 -10.60 -15.28 12.11
N ILE A 117 -9.94 -15.96 13.05
CA ILE A 117 -10.43 -17.20 13.66
C ILE A 117 -11.64 -16.92 14.55
N SER A 118 -11.60 -15.87 15.40
CA SER A 118 -12.74 -15.52 16.25
C SER A 118 -13.97 -15.09 15.44
N LEU A 119 -13.75 -14.49 14.27
CA LEU A 119 -14.81 -14.13 13.33
C LEU A 119 -15.40 -15.33 12.57
N ASP A 120 -14.84 -16.54 12.72
CA ASP A 120 -15.18 -17.79 12.01
C ASP A 120 -14.92 -17.70 10.48
N ALA A 121 -14.04 -16.78 10.07
CA ALA A 121 -13.63 -16.62 8.68
C ALA A 121 -12.47 -17.56 8.30
N LEU A 122 -11.77 -18.11 9.31
CA LEU A 122 -10.63 -18.99 9.13
C LEU A 122 -10.73 -20.20 10.05
N LEU A 123 -10.64 -21.41 9.48
CA LEU A 123 -10.50 -22.63 10.26
C LEU A 123 -9.10 -22.69 10.90
N ASP A 124 -9.01 -23.05 12.19
CA ASP A 124 -7.71 -23.22 12.83
C ASP A 124 -7.04 -24.51 12.34
N GLY A 125 -6.18 -24.39 11.33
CA GLY A 125 -5.49 -25.53 10.73
C GLY A 125 -4.30 -25.12 9.85
N PRO A 126 -3.41 -26.07 9.51
CA PRO A 126 -2.21 -25.81 8.72
C PRO A 126 -2.47 -25.62 7.21
N ASN A 127 -3.65 -26.03 6.71
CA ASN A 127 -4.03 -25.97 5.29
C ASN A 127 -4.95 -24.78 4.96
N THR A 128 -4.93 -23.74 5.79
CA THR A 128 -5.68 -22.53 5.52
C THR A 128 -4.86 -21.50 4.75
N HIS A 129 -5.56 -20.53 4.17
CA HIS A 129 -4.94 -19.43 3.43
C HIS A 129 -3.94 -18.62 4.27
N PHE A 130 -4.12 -18.61 5.60
CA PHE A 130 -3.24 -17.98 6.59
C PHE A 130 -2.72 -19.00 7.63
N PRO A 131 -1.66 -19.77 7.30
CA PRO A 131 -1.09 -20.74 8.22
C PRO A 131 -0.37 -20.05 9.40
N PRO A 132 -0.22 -20.73 10.54
CA PRO A 132 0.51 -20.18 11.70
C PRO A 132 1.98 -19.94 11.34
N LEU A 133 2.47 -18.73 11.60
CA LEU A 133 3.82 -18.29 11.22
C LEU A 133 4.81 -18.55 12.38
N LYS A 134 5.77 -19.45 12.18
CA LYS A 134 6.80 -19.77 13.18
C LYS A 134 8.13 -19.13 12.80
N GLU A 135 9.02 -18.98 13.78
CA GLU A 135 10.35 -18.41 13.53
C GLU A 135 11.13 -19.21 12.46
N ARG A 136 10.97 -20.53 12.44
CA ARG A 136 11.56 -21.42 11.42
C ARG A 136 11.13 -21.11 9.98
N ASP A 137 10.00 -20.43 9.80
CA ASP A 137 9.48 -20.06 8.48
C ASP A 137 10.09 -18.72 8.01
N THR A 138 10.80 -18.02 8.90
CA THR A 138 11.47 -16.73 8.61
C THR A 138 12.87 -16.88 8.03
N PHE A 139 13.31 -18.10 7.72
CA PHE A 139 14.61 -18.32 7.11
C PHE A 139 14.47 -18.33 5.58
N ILE A 140 15.21 -17.44 4.92
CA ILE A 140 15.39 -17.53 3.46
C ILE A 140 16.21 -18.79 3.19
N LYS A 141 15.64 -19.72 2.40
CA LYS A 141 16.37 -20.88 1.89
C LYS A 141 17.60 -20.38 1.14
N SER A 142 18.77 -20.85 1.53
CA SER A 142 20.07 -20.40 1.03
C SER A 142 20.10 -20.52 -0.50
N ILE A 143 20.41 -19.42 -1.19
CA ILE A 143 20.48 -19.33 -2.67
C ILE A 143 21.80 -19.90 -3.21
N ASN A 144 22.59 -20.60 -2.39
CA ASN A 144 23.95 -20.97 -2.79
C ASN A 144 23.98 -22.19 -3.71
N LEU A 145 24.42 -21.91 -4.94
CA LEU A 145 25.06 -22.77 -5.95
C LEU A 145 24.15 -23.47 -6.96
N VAL A 146 23.63 -22.71 -7.94
CA VAL A 146 23.72 -23.19 -9.32
C VAL A 146 25.17 -22.96 -9.80
N PRO A 147 25.94 -24.00 -10.17
CA PRO A 147 27.25 -23.82 -10.77
C PRO A 147 27.13 -22.97 -12.04
N ARG A 148 28.13 -22.12 -12.32
CA ARG A 148 28.25 -21.45 -13.63
C ARG A 148 28.09 -22.51 -14.74
N GLY A 149 26.97 -22.45 -15.47
CA GLY A 149 26.69 -23.33 -16.60
C GLY A 149 25.54 -24.33 -16.48
N LYS A 150 24.58 -24.18 -15.54
CA LYS A 150 23.34 -24.99 -15.57
C LYS A 150 22.07 -24.13 -15.68
N SER A 151 21.19 -24.57 -16.58
CA SER A 151 20.00 -23.88 -17.08
C SER A 151 18.93 -23.65 -16.01
N VAL A 152 18.37 -22.45 -16.04
CA VAL A 152 17.09 -22.01 -15.47
C VAL A 152 16.02 -23.12 -15.55
N LYS A 153 15.71 -23.78 -14.42
CA LYS A 153 14.47 -24.54 -14.19
C LYS A 153 14.17 -24.71 -12.68
N ASP A 154 14.37 -23.66 -11.86
CA ASP A 154 14.04 -23.74 -10.44
C ASP A 154 12.81 -22.86 -10.12
N PRO A 155 11.77 -23.35 -9.40
CA PRO A 155 10.58 -22.56 -9.06
C PRO A 155 10.88 -21.25 -8.32
N GLY A 156 12.03 -21.16 -7.63
CA GLY A 156 12.49 -19.95 -6.95
C GLY A 156 12.72 -18.77 -7.90
N ASP A 157 13.29 -19.02 -9.08
CA ASP A 157 13.51 -17.98 -10.09
C ASP A 157 12.20 -17.50 -10.71
N ARG A 158 11.21 -18.40 -10.85
CA ARG A 158 9.87 -18.03 -11.30
C ARG A 158 9.17 -17.13 -10.28
N VAL A 159 9.29 -17.40 -8.99
CA VAL A 159 8.70 -16.55 -7.94
C VAL A 159 9.37 -15.17 -7.90
N GLN A 160 10.69 -15.08 -8.08
CA GLN A 160 11.37 -13.79 -8.18
C GLN A 160 10.97 -13.02 -9.44
N TRP A 161 10.83 -13.71 -10.57
CA TRP A 161 10.34 -13.12 -11.81
C TRP A 161 8.90 -12.62 -11.66
N CYS A 162 7.98 -13.42 -11.10
CA CYS A 162 6.61 -12.98 -10.82
C CYS A 162 6.56 -11.80 -9.84
N ARG A 163 7.50 -11.72 -8.88
CA ARG A 163 7.60 -10.57 -7.97
C ARG A 163 8.09 -9.31 -8.68
N ALA A 164 9.13 -9.44 -9.50
CA ALA A 164 9.67 -8.34 -10.28
C ALA A 164 8.66 -7.85 -11.33
N GLU A 165 7.92 -8.77 -11.95
CA GLU A 165 6.83 -8.48 -12.86
C GLU A 165 5.67 -7.77 -12.13
N ALA A 166 5.23 -8.27 -10.97
CA ALA A 166 4.19 -7.62 -10.18
C ALA A 166 4.62 -6.25 -9.61
N GLU A 167 5.90 -6.06 -9.34
CA GLU A 167 6.45 -4.75 -8.97
C GLU A 167 6.47 -3.80 -10.17
N MET A 168 6.89 -4.28 -11.34
CA MET A 168 6.87 -3.53 -12.59
C MET A 168 5.44 -3.10 -12.98
N GLN A 169 4.47 -4.01 -12.91
CA GLN A 169 3.05 -3.74 -13.14
C GLN A 169 2.54 -2.67 -12.17
N ARG A 170 2.86 -2.77 -10.87
CA ARG A 170 2.51 -1.73 -9.89
C ARG A 170 3.12 -0.37 -10.21
N TRP A 171 4.38 -0.32 -10.66
CA TRP A 171 5.00 0.94 -11.08
C TRP A 171 4.35 1.52 -12.35
N GLN A 172 3.93 0.69 -13.30
CA GLN A 172 3.15 1.11 -14.46
C GLN A 172 1.80 1.72 -14.04
N GLU A 173 1.05 1.03 -13.18
CA GLU A 173 -0.22 1.53 -12.63
C GLU A 173 -0.02 2.89 -11.93
N GLN A 174 1.01 3.04 -11.10
CA GLN A 174 1.31 4.31 -10.41
C GLN A 174 1.64 5.44 -11.39
N LYS A 175 2.41 5.15 -12.45
CA LYS A 175 2.71 6.11 -13.52
C LYS A 175 1.42 6.57 -14.20
N GLU A 176 0.53 5.65 -14.53
CA GLU A 176 -0.76 5.92 -15.19
C GLU A 176 -1.70 6.71 -14.29
N GLN A 177 -1.80 6.35 -13.02
CA GLN A 177 -2.60 7.08 -12.04
C GLN A 177 -2.14 8.54 -11.93
N LYS A 178 -0.81 8.77 -11.86
CA LYS A 178 -0.25 10.12 -11.80
C LYS A 178 -0.51 10.92 -13.07
N LEU A 179 -0.44 10.28 -14.24
CA LEU A 179 -0.78 10.91 -15.51
C LEU A 179 -2.25 11.37 -15.53
N VAL A 180 -3.17 10.49 -15.12
CA VAL A 180 -4.60 10.81 -15.06
C VAL A 180 -4.88 11.93 -14.04
N GLU A 181 -4.24 11.90 -12.87
CA GLU A 181 -4.35 12.96 -11.86
C GLU A 181 -3.89 14.33 -12.41
N LEU A 182 -2.79 14.34 -13.17
CA LEU A 182 -2.28 15.56 -13.79
C LEU A 182 -3.25 16.11 -14.84
N LEU A 183 -3.81 15.24 -15.69
CA LEU A 183 -4.82 15.63 -16.67
C LEU A 183 -6.09 16.17 -15.98
N ARG A 184 -6.58 15.52 -14.92
CA ARG A 184 -7.72 16.03 -14.13
C ARG A 184 -7.43 17.39 -13.52
N THR A 185 -6.20 17.64 -13.08
CA THR A 185 -5.78 18.93 -12.53
C THR A 185 -5.87 20.04 -13.56
N VAL A 186 -5.44 19.79 -14.81
CA VAL A 186 -5.61 20.74 -15.93
C VAL A 186 -7.08 21.08 -16.15
N HIS A 187 -7.95 20.06 -16.19
CA HIS A 187 -9.39 20.25 -16.39
C HIS A 187 -10.04 21.01 -15.24
N SER A 188 -9.65 20.73 -14.00
CA SER A 188 -10.12 21.44 -12.82
C SER A 188 -9.78 22.93 -12.88
N PHE A 189 -8.53 23.28 -13.22
CA PHE A 189 -8.13 24.68 -13.39
C PHE A 189 -8.88 25.37 -14.54
N ALA A 190 -9.04 24.71 -15.68
CA ALA A 190 -9.81 25.25 -16.79
C ALA A 190 -11.28 25.50 -16.40
N ARG A 191 -11.90 24.56 -15.66
CA ARG A 191 -13.27 24.72 -15.17
C ARG A 191 -13.38 25.89 -14.19
N MET A 192 -12.42 26.02 -13.27
CA MET A 192 -12.39 27.14 -12.32
C MET A 192 -12.20 28.48 -13.03
N GLN A 193 -11.32 28.55 -14.03
CA GLN A 193 -11.17 29.74 -14.88
C GLN A 193 -12.50 30.14 -15.51
N GLN A 194 -13.21 29.21 -16.13
CA GLN A 194 -14.53 29.46 -16.70
C GLN A 194 -15.55 29.97 -15.66
N VAL A 195 -15.64 29.32 -14.49
CA VAL A 195 -16.57 29.72 -13.42
C VAL A 195 -16.28 31.14 -12.94
N TRP A 196 -15.01 31.48 -12.73
CA TRP A 196 -14.62 32.84 -12.32
C TRP A 196 -14.86 33.88 -13.42
N SER A 197 -14.67 33.53 -14.70
CA SER A 197 -15.03 34.39 -15.83
C SER A 197 -16.55 34.65 -15.90
N GLU A 198 -17.38 33.61 -15.69
CA GLU A 198 -18.83 33.75 -15.63
C GLU A 198 -19.28 34.58 -14.42
N LEU A 199 -18.61 34.46 -13.27
CA LEU A 199 -18.90 35.30 -12.10
C LEU A 199 -18.54 36.77 -12.36
N ALA A 200 -17.43 37.03 -13.06
CA ALA A 200 -17.03 38.39 -13.42
C ALA A 200 -18.08 39.07 -14.32
N THR A 201 -18.64 38.34 -15.29
CA THR A 201 -19.69 38.88 -16.17
C THR A 201 -21.02 39.08 -15.43
N ARG A 202 -21.42 38.15 -14.56
CA ARG A 202 -22.65 38.27 -13.76
C ARG A 202 -22.63 39.46 -12.79
N HIS A 203 -21.46 39.76 -12.23
CA HIS A 203 -21.28 40.87 -11.28
C HIS A 203 -20.74 42.15 -11.93
N ALA A 204 -20.93 42.35 -13.24
CA ALA A 204 -20.45 43.54 -13.96
C ALA A 204 -20.91 44.88 -13.34
N ASN A 205 -22.08 44.89 -12.69
CA ASN A 205 -22.62 46.07 -12.00
C ASN A 205 -21.90 46.41 -10.67
N GLN A 206 -21.02 45.53 -10.19
CA GLN A 206 -20.26 45.68 -8.96
C GLN A 206 -18.75 45.58 -9.28
N PRO A 207 -18.09 46.70 -9.61
CA PRO A 207 -16.75 46.69 -10.22
C PRO A 207 -15.70 46.00 -9.35
N GLY A 208 -15.82 46.06 -8.01
CA GLY A 208 -14.90 45.35 -7.11
C GLY A 208 -15.02 43.82 -7.18
N HIS A 209 -16.25 43.29 -7.24
CA HIS A 209 -16.50 41.86 -7.36
C HIS A 209 -16.08 41.34 -8.74
N ALA A 210 -16.41 42.11 -9.80
CA ALA A 210 -15.99 41.80 -11.15
C ALA A 210 -14.46 41.78 -11.30
N ALA A 211 -13.75 42.77 -10.73
CA ALA A 211 -12.29 42.82 -10.77
C ALA A 211 -11.63 41.63 -10.06
N TYR A 212 -12.13 41.26 -8.87
CA TYR A 212 -11.62 40.11 -8.13
C TYR A 212 -11.87 38.78 -8.87
N ALA A 213 -13.07 38.59 -9.42
CA ALA A 213 -13.41 37.41 -10.19
C ALA A 213 -12.54 37.30 -11.45
N SER A 214 -12.32 38.40 -12.17
CA SER A 214 -11.40 38.45 -13.32
C SER A 214 -9.96 38.10 -12.92
N GLN A 215 -9.48 38.60 -11.77
CA GLN A 215 -8.15 38.24 -11.25
C GLN A 215 -8.04 36.74 -10.98
N LYS A 216 -9.08 36.11 -10.39
CA LYS A 216 -9.11 34.66 -10.15
C LYS A 216 -9.18 33.85 -11.42
N ALA A 217 -9.95 34.30 -12.41
CA ALA A 217 -10.00 33.67 -13.73
C ALA A 217 -8.60 33.63 -14.37
N PHE A 218 -7.89 34.77 -14.38
CA PHE A 218 -6.52 34.86 -14.90
C PHE A 218 -5.52 33.99 -14.12
N MET A 219 -5.64 33.93 -12.79
CA MET A 219 -4.79 33.06 -11.97
C MET A 219 -4.97 31.58 -12.34
N TYR A 220 -6.21 31.11 -12.51
CA TYR A 220 -6.50 29.73 -12.91
C TYR A 220 -6.12 29.44 -14.37
N GLU A 221 -6.25 30.43 -15.26
CA GLU A 221 -5.73 30.34 -16.62
C GLU A 221 -4.24 30.03 -16.64
N ARG A 222 -3.45 30.81 -15.89
CA ARG A 222 -2.01 30.60 -15.79
C ARG A 222 -1.64 29.24 -15.21
N ARG A 223 -2.35 28.81 -14.15
CA ARG A 223 -2.14 27.47 -13.56
C ARG A 223 -2.50 26.34 -14.53
N ALA A 224 -3.55 26.50 -15.33
CA ALA A 224 -3.90 25.53 -16.36
C ALA A 224 -2.83 25.45 -17.44
N GLU A 225 -2.26 26.59 -17.86
CA GLU A 225 -1.18 26.65 -18.84
C GLU A 225 0.13 26.05 -18.33
N GLU A 226 0.54 26.38 -17.11
CA GLU A 226 1.69 25.76 -16.44
C GLU A 226 1.54 24.23 -16.37
N ALA A 227 0.37 23.74 -15.95
CA ALA A 227 0.10 22.30 -15.90
C ALA A 227 0.12 21.65 -17.30
N ARG A 228 -0.44 22.29 -18.32
CA ARG A 228 -0.36 21.82 -19.72
C ARG A 228 1.08 21.74 -20.21
N ASN A 229 1.93 22.70 -19.84
CA ASN A 229 3.34 22.70 -20.23
C ASN A 229 4.10 21.54 -19.58
N LEU A 230 3.81 21.20 -18.33
CA LEU A 230 4.37 20.02 -17.68
C LEU A 230 3.94 18.71 -18.37
N VAL A 231 2.67 18.60 -18.76
CA VAL A 231 2.16 17.45 -19.53
C VAL A 231 2.91 17.32 -20.87
N ARG A 232 3.12 18.43 -21.58
CA ARG A 232 3.88 18.46 -22.84
C ARG A 232 5.34 18.08 -22.66
N LEU A 233 6.00 18.62 -21.63
CA LEU A 233 7.40 18.31 -21.30
C LEU A 233 7.57 16.83 -20.96
N GLY A 234 6.57 16.22 -20.31
CA GLY A 234 6.51 14.78 -20.06
C GLY A 234 6.30 13.91 -21.28
N GLY A 235 6.12 14.48 -22.48
CA GLY A 235 5.87 13.75 -23.73
C GLY A 235 4.40 13.35 -23.94
N TYR A 236 3.50 13.79 -23.06
CA TYR A 236 2.07 13.43 -23.10
C TYR A 236 1.21 14.50 -23.78
N GLY A 237 1.79 15.33 -24.65
CA GLY A 237 1.10 16.47 -25.26
C GLY A 237 -0.14 16.10 -26.07
N SER A 238 -0.16 14.91 -26.68
CA SER A 238 -1.31 14.38 -27.44
C SER A 238 -2.55 14.19 -26.57
N LEU A 239 -2.40 13.99 -25.25
CA LEU A 239 -3.51 13.80 -24.31
C LEU A 239 -4.24 15.09 -23.93
N LEU A 240 -3.72 16.25 -24.37
CA LEU A 240 -4.37 17.54 -24.15
C LEU A 240 -5.40 17.87 -25.24
N GLU A 241 -5.50 17.06 -26.29
CA GLU A 241 -6.47 17.28 -27.36
C GLU A 241 -7.90 16.97 -26.90
N PRO A 242 -8.93 17.74 -27.33
CA PRO A 242 -10.30 17.57 -26.84
C PRO A 242 -10.94 16.19 -27.09
N LYS A 243 -10.37 15.40 -28.02
CA LYS A 243 -10.83 14.05 -28.37
C LYS A 243 -9.85 12.96 -27.93
N ALA A 244 -8.83 13.31 -27.14
CA ALA A 244 -7.86 12.33 -26.68
C ALA A 244 -8.51 11.34 -25.72
N ASN A 245 -8.37 10.05 -26.02
CA ASN A 245 -8.77 8.98 -25.12
C ASN A 245 -7.54 8.47 -24.36
N VAL A 246 -7.51 8.70 -23.04
CA VAL A 246 -6.40 8.28 -22.18
C VAL A 246 -6.26 6.77 -22.16
N ILE A 247 -7.38 6.04 -22.27
CA ILE A 247 -7.38 4.57 -22.25
C ILE A 247 -6.70 4.02 -23.50
N GLU A 248 -7.11 4.49 -24.69
CA GLU A 248 -6.48 4.09 -25.95
C GLU A 248 -4.98 4.42 -26.00
N PHE A 249 -4.58 5.54 -25.38
CA PHE A 249 -3.17 5.89 -25.26
C PHE A 249 -2.40 4.90 -24.39
N ILE A 250 -2.95 4.52 -23.23
CA ILE A 250 -2.34 3.55 -22.32
C ILE A 250 -2.22 2.19 -22.99
N GLU A 251 -3.29 1.70 -23.64
CA GLU A 251 -3.28 0.42 -24.36
C GLU A 251 -2.22 0.39 -25.46
N LYS A 252 -2.06 1.49 -26.20
CA LYS A 252 -1.03 1.61 -27.24
C LYS A 252 0.38 1.61 -26.67
N GLU A 253 0.59 2.29 -25.53
CA GLU A 253 1.89 2.29 -24.85
C GLU A 253 2.22 0.90 -24.30
N HIS A 254 1.27 0.19 -23.69
CA HIS A 254 1.45 -1.20 -23.25
C HIS A 254 1.82 -2.11 -24.41
N SER A 255 1.08 -2.05 -25.53
CA SER A 255 1.38 -2.82 -26.73
C SER A 255 2.80 -2.57 -27.26
N ARG A 256 3.27 -1.31 -27.18
CA ARG A 256 4.63 -0.92 -27.59
C ARG A 256 5.70 -1.49 -26.65
N GLU A 257 5.45 -1.41 -25.34
CA GLU A 257 6.34 -1.95 -24.31
C GLU A 257 6.44 -3.48 -24.40
N GLU A 258 5.32 -4.18 -24.59
CA GLU A 258 5.27 -5.63 -24.82
C GLU A 258 6.05 -6.04 -26.07
N LEU A 259 5.86 -5.32 -27.18
CA LEU A 259 6.60 -5.57 -28.43
C LEU A 259 8.11 -5.36 -28.24
N TYR A 260 8.51 -4.31 -27.52
CA TYR A 260 9.91 -4.06 -27.19
C TYR A 260 10.52 -5.18 -26.33
N LEU A 261 9.80 -5.64 -25.30
CA LEU A 261 10.23 -6.74 -24.45
C LEU A 261 10.35 -8.05 -25.24
N SER A 262 9.35 -8.36 -26.08
CA SER A 262 9.34 -9.53 -26.96
C SER A 262 10.55 -9.54 -27.92
N ASN A 263 10.81 -8.41 -28.59
CA ASN A 263 11.95 -8.27 -29.49
C ASN A 263 13.30 -8.40 -28.77
N ARG A 264 13.41 -7.87 -27.55
CA ARG A 264 14.64 -7.93 -26.76
C ARG A 264 14.93 -9.34 -26.23
N LEU A 265 13.88 -10.07 -25.85
CA LEU A 265 13.98 -11.48 -25.46
C LEU A 265 14.33 -12.39 -26.64
N ALA A 266 13.87 -12.07 -27.85
CA ALA A 266 14.21 -12.81 -29.07
C ALA A 266 15.66 -12.59 -29.55
N ALA A 267 16.34 -11.54 -29.08
CA ALA A 267 17.72 -11.19 -29.45
C ALA A 267 18.80 -11.76 -28.51
N THR A 268 18.40 -12.43 -27.42
CA THR A 268 19.25 -13.12 -26.43
C THR A 268 19.15 -14.63 -26.54
#